data_AF-A0A0D7BPK4-F1
#
_entry.id   AF-A0A0D7BPK4-F1
#
_cell.length_a   1.000
_cell.length_b   1.000
_cell.length_c   1.000
_cell.angle_alpha   90.00
_cell.angle_beta   90.00
_cell.angle_gamma   90.00
#
_symmetry.space_group_name_H-M   'P 1'
#
loop_
_entity.id
_entity.type
_entity.pdbx_description
1 polymer ?
#
loop_
_entity_poly.entity_id
_entity_poly.type
_entity_poly.pdbx_seq_one_letter_code
_entity_poly.pdbx_strand_id
1 'polypeptide(L)'
;MSNPYRGALPSDRIQVKHQKKSNKGKQAATPPPPPPKSPAVLGIEAQIAAFDSHAPTQKDSKGGCFCQARLHPPARPGARLCLSCGLVLCELNPPYASCPSCATPLLTPHARKDMLDALHNELTNTIAEEERKREEDRQRIAQVEGAFPTLPGASSKPSALQPPQVQHKVISLNSKTHKVTIKTRSNAPTPSPASTPAADPVEDEPLRIPPPSNPSANGARVPPERPFFNLLGDSVTYVPSEEDIRAQKKAHRAAQKKNARAGSSTQAAG
;
A
#
# COMPACT_ATOMS: atom_id res chain seq x y z
N MET A 1 -49.91 -70.07 -35.45
CA MET A 1 -49.74 -69.23 -34.23
C MET A 1 -48.49 -68.41 -34.42
N SER A 2 -48.70 -67.12 -34.62
CA SER A 2 -47.74 -66.06 -34.89
C SER A 2 -47.07 -65.60 -33.59
N ASN A 3 -45.75 -65.46 -33.58
CA ASN A 3 -45.05 -64.72 -32.53
C ASN A 3 -43.85 -63.95 -33.12
N PRO A 4 -44.03 -62.67 -33.51
CA PRO A 4 -42.94 -61.85 -34.03
C PRO A 4 -42.66 -60.68 -33.08
N TYR A 5 -41.78 -60.82 -32.09
CA TYR A 5 -41.18 -59.65 -31.43
C TYR A 5 -39.82 -60.00 -30.82
N ARG A 6 -38.77 -59.89 -31.65
CA ARG A 6 -37.37 -59.82 -31.20
C ARG A 6 -36.94 -58.35 -31.31
N GLY A 7 -37.22 -57.58 -30.28
CA GLY A 7 -36.83 -56.16 -30.19
C GLY A 7 -35.32 -56.04 -30.03
N ALA A 8 -34.61 -55.84 -31.14
CA ALA A 8 -33.22 -55.39 -31.14
C ALA A 8 -33.22 -53.86 -31.03
N LEU A 9 -33.02 -53.33 -29.82
CA LEU A 9 -32.70 -51.93 -29.64
C LEU A 9 -31.28 -51.69 -30.19
N PRO A 10 -31.10 -50.83 -31.22
CA PRO A 10 -29.77 -50.43 -31.63
C PRO A 10 -29.19 -49.58 -30.50
N SER A 11 -28.21 -50.15 -29.80
CA SER A 11 -27.40 -49.42 -28.82
C SER A 11 -26.71 -48.27 -29.57
N ASP A 12 -27.15 -47.05 -29.28
CA ASP A 12 -26.62 -45.79 -29.79
C ASP A 12 -25.19 -45.58 -29.25
N ARG A 13 -24.27 -46.33 -29.87
CA ARG A 13 -22.87 -46.35 -29.52
C ARG A 13 -22.23 -45.14 -30.21
N ILE A 14 -22.27 -44.00 -29.53
CA ILE A 14 -21.54 -42.80 -29.92
C ILE A 14 -20.08 -43.20 -30.16
N GLN A 15 -19.66 -43.22 -31.42
CA GLN A 15 -18.27 -43.49 -31.77
C GLN A 15 -17.43 -42.28 -31.37
N VAL A 16 -16.75 -42.38 -30.22
CA VAL A 16 -15.71 -41.45 -29.84
C VAL A 16 -14.58 -41.59 -30.86
N LYS A 17 -14.46 -40.62 -31.77
CA LYS A 17 -13.33 -40.56 -32.71
C LYS A 17 -12.05 -40.40 -31.90
N HIS A 18 -11.35 -41.51 -31.67
CA HIS A 18 -9.98 -41.48 -31.14
C HIS A 18 -9.09 -40.77 -32.17
N GLN A 19 -8.83 -39.48 -31.94
CA GLN A 19 -7.76 -38.79 -32.62
C GLN A 19 -6.43 -39.45 -32.24
N LYS A 20 -5.81 -40.12 -33.22
CA LYS A 20 -4.44 -40.63 -33.11
C LYS A 20 -3.50 -39.44 -32.90
N LYS A 21 -3.10 -39.19 -31.66
CA LYS A 21 -1.94 -38.33 -31.38
C LYS A 21 -0.69 -39.08 -31.81
N SER A 22 -0.05 -38.54 -32.85
CA SER A 22 1.27 -38.91 -33.32
C SER A 22 2.29 -38.73 -32.20
N ASN A 23 2.93 -39.83 -31.78
CA ASN A 23 4.13 -39.80 -30.94
C ASN A 23 5.31 -39.35 -31.80
N LYS A 24 5.77 -38.10 -31.64
CA LYS A 24 7.08 -37.66 -32.11
C LYS A 24 7.65 -36.57 -31.21
N GLY A 25 8.72 -36.91 -30.49
CA GLY A 25 9.57 -35.96 -29.78
C GLY A 25 9.89 -36.35 -28.34
N LYS A 26 10.91 -37.20 -28.15
CA LYS A 26 11.70 -37.20 -26.91
C LYS A 26 12.40 -35.85 -26.81
N GLN A 27 11.79 -34.90 -26.11
CA GLN A 27 12.52 -33.81 -25.49
C GLN A 27 12.49 -34.08 -24.00
N ALA A 28 13.67 -34.10 -23.39
CA ALA A 28 13.84 -34.19 -21.96
C ALA A 28 12.94 -33.14 -21.31
N ALA A 29 11.97 -33.60 -20.52
CA ALA A 29 11.08 -32.72 -19.79
C ALA A 29 11.92 -31.95 -18.79
N THR A 30 12.21 -30.69 -19.11
CA THR A 30 12.57 -29.69 -18.11
C THR A 30 11.47 -29.77 -17.03
N PRO A 31 11.83 -29.92 -15.75
CA PRO A 31 10.83 -29.95 -14.69
C PRO A 31 9.95 -28.71 -14.80
N PRO A 32 8.63 -28.83 -14.58
CA PRO A 32 7.73 -27.69 -14.62
C PRO A 32 8.29 -26.61 -13.68
N PRO A 33 8.33 -25.34 -14.12
CA PRO A 33 8.83 -24.27 -13.26
C PRO A 33 8.05 -24.28 -11.95
N PRO A 34 8.73 -24.11 -10.80
CA PRO A 34 8.03 -24.04 -9.53
C PRO A 34 6.98 -22.93 -9.60
N PRO A 35 5.83 -23.10 -8.92
CA PRO A 35 4.79 -22.08 -8.90
C PRO A 35 5.39 -20.74 -8.44
N PRO A 36 4.97 -19.62 -9.05
CA PRO A 36 5.52 -18.32 -8.70
C PRO A 36 5.27 -18.02 -7.22
N LYS A 37 6.33 -17.63 -6.51
CA LYS A 37 6.25 -17.20 -5.11
C LYS A 37 5.31 -16.00 -4.99
N SER A 38 4.60 -15.90 -3.88
CA SER A 38 3.76 -14.73 -3.62
C SER A 38 4.61 -13.48 -3.41
N PRO A 39 4.05 -12.28 -3.65
CA PRO A 39 4.73 -11.02 -3.36
C PRO A 39 5.09 -10.87 -1.87
N ALA A 40 4.31 -11.48 -0.96
CA ALA A 40 4.59 -11.43 0.48
C ALA A 40 5.88 -12.19 0.82
N VAL A 41 6.05 -13.41 0.31
CA VAL A 41 7.26 -14.21 0.51
C VAL A 41 8.47 -13.50 -0.09
N LEU A 42 8.33 -12.94 -1.30
CA LEU A 42 9.40 -12.16 -1.94
C LEU A 42 9.81 -10.94 -1.11
N GLY A 43 8.83 -10.24 -0.50
CA GLY A 43 9.10 -9.10 0.37
C GLY A 43 9.89 -9.49 1.63
N ILE A 44 9.55 -10.61 2.26
CA ILE A 44 10.26 -11.11 3.45
C ILE A 44 11.66 -11.61 3.07
N GLU A 45 11.78 -12.37 1.98
CA GLU A 45 13.08 -12.83 1.46
C GLU A 45 14.00 -11.65 1.12
N ALA A 46 13.46 -10.58 0.53
CA ALA A 46 14.22 -9.36 0.24
C ALA A 46 14.71 -8.68 1.53
N GLN A 47 13.90 -8.67 2.59
CA GLN A 47 14.32 -8.14 3.90
C GLN A 47 15.43 -8.98 4.52
N ILE A 48 15.31 -10.32 4.51
CA ILE A 48 16.34 -11.22 5.01
C ILE A 48 17.64 -11.00 4.23
N ALA A 49 17.58 -10.96 2.90
CA ALA A 49 18.74 -10.70 2.06
C ALA A 49 19.37 -9.33 2.34
N ALA A 50 18.57 -8.30 2.63
CA ALA A 50 19.07 -6.99 3.06
C ALA A 50 19.80 -7.07 4.41
N PHE A 51 19.28 -7.87 5.37
CA PHE A 51 19.98 -8.13 6.62
C PHE A 51 21.31 -8.88 6.41
N ASP A 52 21.39 -9.81 5.47
CA ASP A 52 22.62 -10.59 5.27
C ASP A 52 23.68 -9.81 4.49
N SER A 53 23.26 -8.99 3.53
CA SER A 53 24.16 -8.20 2.68
C SER A 53 24.73 -6.96 3.38
N HIS A 54 23.99 -6.36 4.31
CA HIS A 54 24.43 -5.12 4.96
C HIS A 54 25.28 -5.36 6.20
N ALA A 55 26.52 -4.85 6.16
CA ALA A 55 27.33 -4.77 7.36
C ALA A 55 26.72 -3.78 8.37
N PRO A 56 26.75 -4.08 9.69
CA PRO A 56 26.11 -3.24 10.72
C PRO A 56 26.65 -1.81 10.81
N THR A 57 27.86 -1.56 10.29
CA THR A 57 28.51 -0.25 10.26
C THR A 57 28.27 0.52 8.97
N GLN A 58 27.60 -0.08 7.98
CA GLN A 58 27.40 0.54 6.68
C GLN A 58 26.22 1.51 6.74
N LYS A 59 26.39 2.72 6.18
CA LYS A 59 25.29 3.67 6.01
C LYS A 59 24.37 3.23 4.88
N ASP A 60 23.13 3.67 4.92
CA ASP A 60 22.21 3.51 3.80
C ASP A 60 22.80 4.17 2.54
N SER A 61 22.77 3.46 1.41
CA SER A 61 23.25 3.95 0.11
C SER A 61 22.49 5.20 -0.34
N LYS A 62 21.24 5.32 0.11
CA LYS A 62 20.35 6.46 -0.17
C LYS A 62 20.46 7.59 0.88
N GLY A 63 21.48 7.57 1.74
CA GLY A 63 21.82 8.67 2.65
C GLY A 63 20.96 8.83 3.90
N GLY A 64 20.01 7.91 4.16
CA GLY A 64 19.07 7.98 5.28
C GLY A 64 18.07 9.15 5.19
N CYS A 65 17.17 9.26 6.18
CA CYS A 65 16.16 10.32 6.28
C CYS A 65 16.25 11.03 7.63
N PHE A 66 16.29 12.36 7.62
CA PHE A 66 16.43 13.21 8.81
C PHE A 66 15.13 13.88 9.27
N CYS A 67 13.97 13.33 8.89
CA CYS A 67 12.67 13.92 9.20
C CYS A 67 12.24 13.85 10.67
N GLN A 68 12.99 13.15 11.53
CA GLN A 68 12.67 12.93 12.94
C GLN A 68 11.25 12.35 13.14
N ALA A 69 10.80 11.51 12.21
CA ALA A 69 9.44 10.95 12.17
C ALA A 69 8.30 12.00 12.17
N ARG A 70 8.55 13.22 11.68
CA ARG A 70 7.53 14.26 11.52
C ARG A 70 6.71 14.12 10.25
N LEU A 71 7.34 13.67 9.17
CA LEU A 71 6.70 13.48 7.85
C LEU A 71 6.38 12.01 7.56
N HIS A 72 7.24 11.11 8.02
CA HIS A 72 7.16 9.68 7.72
C HIS A 72 6.78 8.93 8.99
N PRO A 73 6.02 7.81 8.87
CA PRO A 73 5.70 6.98 10.02
C PRO A 73 6.96 6.60 10.82
N PRO A 74 6.86 6.54 12.16
CA PRO A 74 7.97 6.07 12.97
C PRO A 74 8.32 4.64 12.56
N ALA A 75 9.59 4.28 12.65
CA ALA A 75 10.03 2.91 12.40
C ALA A 75 9.26 1.89 13.27
N ARG A 76 9.29 0.62 12.83
CA ARG A 76 8.64 -0.52 13.51
C ARG A 76 8.88 -0.51 15.05
N PRO A 77 7.97 -1.12 15.83
CA PRO A 77 8.08 -1.14 17.29
C PRO A 77 9.46 -1.67 17.73
N GLY A 78 10.25 -0.84 18.41
CA GLY A 78 11.57 -1.20 18.92
C GLY A 78 12.72 -0.27 18.52
N ALA A 79 12.68 0.36 17.33
CA ALA A 79 13.81 1.15 16.79
C ALA A 79 13.44 2.61 16.49
N ARG A 80 12.74 3.29 17.39
CA ARG A 80 12.32 4.70 17.18
C ARG A 80 13.42 5.71 17.44
N LEU A 81 14.49 5.34 18.14
CA LEU A 81 15.54 6.27 18.56
C LEU A 81 16.91 5.60 18.43
N CYS A 82 17.89 6.31 17.90
CA CYS A 82 19.29 5.90 18.00
C CYS A 82 19.75 6.07 19.45
N LEU A 83 20.23 5.00 20.08
CA LEU A 83 20.69 5.03 21.47
C LEU A 83 21.98 5.83 21.68
N SER A 84 22.72 6.13 20.61
CA SER A 84 23.99 6.88 20.70
C SER A 84 23.82 8.39 20.55
N CYS A 85 23.06 8.85 19.54
CA CYS A 85 22.89 10.27 19.27
C CYS A 85 21.46 10.79 19.49
N GLY A 86 20.52 9.93 19.86
CA GLY A 86 19.13 10.32 20.12
C GLY A 86 18.30 10.63 18.87
N LEU A 87 18.81 10.36 17.65
CA LEU A 87 18.06 10.62 16.42
C LEU A 87 16.79 9.75 16.36
N VAL A 88 15.63 10.40 16.20
CA VAL A 88 14.36 9.71 15.97
C VAL A 88 14.31 9.16 14.54
N LEU A 89 14.07 7.86 14.40
CA LEU A 89 14.09 7.17 13.11
C LEU A 89 12.68 6.93 12.59
N CYS A 90 12.48 7.25 11.31
CA CYS A 90 11.28 6.89 10.55
C CYS A 90 11.47 5.61 9.74
N GLU A 91 10.39 5.14 9.12
CA GLU A 91 10.35 3.94 8.27
C GLU A 91 11.33 3.95 7.08
N LEU A 92 11.70 5.14 6.58
CA LEU A 92 12.71 5.26 5.51
C LEU A 92 14.14 4.95 5.94
N ASN A 93 14.39 4.91 7.25
CA ASN A 93 15.68 4.49 7.79
C ASN A 93 15.60 2.98 8.10
N PRO A 94 16.17 2.12 7.24
CA PRO A 94 16.06 0.69 7.44
C PRO A 94 16.80 0.26 8.72
N PRO A 95 16.24 -0.70 9.48
CA PRO A 95 16.82 -1.14 10.76
C PRO A 95 18.17 -1.85 10.62
N TYR A 96 18.46 -2.44 9.44
CA TYR A 96 19.75 -3.09 9.16
C TYR A 96 20.89 -2.12 8.86
N ALA A 97 20.59 -0.85 8.51
CA ALA A 97 21.60 0.16 8.23
C ALA A 97 22.06 0.87 9.51
N SER A 98 23.25 1.45 9.48
CA SER A 98 23.74 2.30 10.57
C SER A 98 23.04 3.66 10.62
N CYS A 99 23.10 4.30 11.79
CA CYS A 99 22.52 5.62 11.99
C CYS A 99 23.09 6.64 10.98
N PRO A 100 22.24 7.41 10.26
CA PRO A 100 22.73 8.37 9.27
C PRO A 100 23.51 9.54 9.92
N SER A 101 23.25 9.83 11.20
CA SER A 101 23.92 10.89 11.96
C SER A 101 25.27 10.46 12.54
N CYS A 102 25.32 9.37 13.33
CA CYS A 102 26.53 8.98 14.07
C CYS A 102 27.22 7.70 13.55
N ALA A 103 26.65 7.03 12.53
CA ALA A 103 27.12 5.75 11.98
C ALA A 103 27.16 4.57 12.98
N THR A 104 26.56 4.71 14.17
CA THR A 104 26.41 3.58 15.10
C THR A 104 25.36 2.58 14.57
N PRO A 105 25.58 1.26 14.69
CA PRO A 105 24.54 0.27 14.42
C PRO A 105 23.29 0.53 15.25
N LEU A 106 22.13 0.48 14.61
CA LEU A 106 20.83 0.75 15.25
C LEU A 106 20.36 -0.42 16.11
N LEU A 107 20.72 -1.64 15.72
CA LEU A 107 20.40 -2.87 16.42
C LEU A 107 21.64 -3.39 17.13
N THR A 108 21.44 -3.86 18.37
CA THR A 108 22.45 -4.69 19.05
C THR A 108 22.60 -6.02 18.30
N PRO A 109 23.75 -6.71 18.40
CA PRO A 109 23.95 -7.99 17.70
C PRO A 109 22.93 -9.05 18.10
N HIS A 110 22.43 -9.02 19.34
CA HIS A 110 21.35 -9.89 19.81
C HIS A 110 20.01 -9.53 19.16
N ALA A 111 19.61 -8.25 19.24
CA ALA A 111 18.34 -7.79 18.64
C ALA A 111 18.30 -8.01 17.13
N ARG A 112 19.45 -7.93 16.44
CA ARG A 112 19.56 -8.25 15.02
C ARG A 112 19.26 -9.73 14.75
N LYS A 113 19.78 -10.64 15.56
CA LYS A 113 19.50 -12.07 15.43
C LYS A 113 18.04 -12.37 15.72
N ASP A 114 17.49 -11.83 16.82
CA ASP A 114 16.08 -12.00 17.16
C ASP A 114 15.15 -11.55 16.02
N MET A 115 15.51 -10.46 15.34
CA MET A 115 14.71 -9.96 14.23
C MET A 115 14.86 -10.80 12.96
N LEU A 116 16.05 -11.35 12.70
CA LEU A 116 16.24 -12.34 11.63
C LEU A 116 15.42 -13.61 11.90
N ASP A 117 15.45 -14.12 13.13
CA ASP A 117 14.66 -15.27 13.54
C ASP A 117 13.16 -15.00 13.40
N ALA A 118 12.70 -13.80 13.79
CA ALA A 118 11.32 -13.38 13.58
C ALA A 118 10.93 -13.35 12.09
N LEU A 119 11.79 -12.83 11.20
CA LEU A 119 11.55 -12.83 9.76
C LEU A 119 11.54 -14.24 9.17
N HIS A 120 12.42 -15.13 9.63
CA HIS A 120 12.41 -16.53 9.22
C HIS A 120 11.13 -17.25 9.66
N ASN A 121 10.68 -17.01 10.89
CA ASN A 121 9.41 -17.55 11.38
C ASN A 121 8.21 -17.02 10.58
N GLU A 122 8.20 -15.73 10.26
CA GLU A 122 7.18 -15.11 9.40
C GLU A 122 7.17 -15.73 7.99
N LEU A 123 8.35 -15.98 7.42
CA LEU A 123 8.51 -16.64 6.13
C LEU A 123 7.97 -18.08 6.17
N THR A 124 8.30 -18.85 7.20
CA THR A 124 7.78 -20.22 7.33
C THR A 124 6.27 -20.26 7.51
N ASN A 125 5.71 -19.31 8.27
CA ASN A 125 4.28 -19.22 8.49
C ASN A 125 3.54 -18.84 7.21
N THR A 126 4.05 -17.85 6.47
CA THR A 126 3.43 -17.41 5.20
C THR A 126 3.46 -18.50 4.14
N ILE A 127 4.57 -19.24 4.01
CA ILE A 127 4.65 -20.41 3.11
C ILE A 127 3.64 -21.49 3.53
N ALA A 128 3.55 -21.82 4.83
CA ALA A 128 2.61 -22.83 5.31
C ALA A 128 1.14 -22.44 5.08
N GLU A 129 0.79 -21.16 5.25
CA GLU A 129 -0.55 -20.66 4.95
C GLU A 129 -0.90 -20.72 3.47
N GLU A 130 0.06 -20.38 2.60
CA GLU A 130 -0.11 -20.50 1.16
C GLU A 130 -0.29 -21.94 0.70
N GLU A 131 0.50 -22.87 1.27
CA GLU A 131 0.37 -24.30 0.98
C GLU A 131 -0.99 -24.84 1.41
N ARG A 132 -1.42 -24.51 2.63
CA ARG A 132 -2.76 -24.88 3.13
C ARG A 132 -3.86 -24.36 2.20
N LYS A 133 -3.78 -23.10 1.78
CA LYS A 133 -4.76 -22.49 0.88
C LYS A 133 -4.76 -23.16 -0.50
N ARG A 134 -3.60 -23.49 -1.05
CA ARG A 134 -3.50 -24.25 -2.30
C ARG A 134 -4.13 -25.63 -2.18
N GLU A 135 -3.95 -26.31 -1.04
CA GLU A 135 -4.57 -27.62 -0.83
C GLU A 135 -6.10 -27.52 -0.73
N GLU A 136 -6.61 -26.54 0.02
CA GLU A 136 -8.06 -26.27 0.10
C GLU A 136 -8.67 -25.98 -1.28
N ASP A 137 -8.01 -25.19 -2.11
CA ASP A 137 -8.47 -24.88 -3.47
C ASP A 137 -8.47 -26.13 -4.37
N ARG A 138 -7.45 -27.00 -4.25
CA ARG A 138 -7.42 -28.29 -4.97
C ARG A 138 -8.55 -29.20 -4.53
N GLN A 139 -8.84 -29.26 -3.22
CA GLN A 139 -9.95 -30.05 -2.70
C GLN A 139 -11.30 -29.50 -3.18
N ARG A 140 -11.48 -28.17 -3.23
CA ARG A 140 -12.69 -27.54 -3.78
C ARG A 140 -12.89 -27.84 -5.25
N ILE A 141 -11.84 -27.71 -6.07
CA ILE A 141 -11.91 -28.04 -7.50
C ILE A 141 -12.28 -29.51 -7.70
N ALA A 142 -11.63 -30.42 -6.96
CA ALA A 142 -11.94 -31.86 -7.03
C ALA A 142 -13.38 -32.17 -6.60
N GLN A 143 -13.90 -31.48 -5.58
CA GLN A 143 -15.30 -31.61 -5.16
C GLN A 143 -16.28 -31.10 -6.22
N VAL A 144 -15.96 -30.01 -6.92
CA VAL A 144 -16.80 -29.45 -7.99
C VAL A 144 -16.74 -30.31 -9.26
N GLU A 145 -15.57 -30.81 -9.65
CA GLU A 145 -15.40 -31.70 -10.81
C GLU A 145 -16.00 -33.09 -10.58
N GLY A 146 -15.89 -33.61 -9.35
CA GLY A 146 -16.51 -34.87 -8.95
C GLY A 146 -18.01 -34.75 -8.63
N ALA A 147 -18.52 -33.53 -8.43
CA ALA A 147 -19.94 -33.30 -8.24
C ALA A 147 -20.68 -33.52 -9.56
N PHE A 148 -21.52 -34.55 -9.57
CA PHE A 148 -22.44 -34.78 -10.68
C PHE A 148 -23.29 -33.51 -10.86
N PRO A 149 -23.39 -32.94 -12.08
CA PRO A 149 -24.10 -31.69 -12.32
C PRO A 149 -25.54 -31.83 -11.79
N THR A 150 -25.83 -31.16 -10.68
CA THR A 150 -27.17 -31.18 -10.09
C THR A 150 -28.11 -30.53 -11.08
N LEU A 151 -28.95 -31.35 -11.71
CA LEU A 151 -30.05 -30.87 -12.53
C LEU A 151 -30.91 -29.93 -11.67
N PRO A 152 -31.29 -28.74 -12.18
CA PRO A 152 -32.20 -27.84 -11.47
C PRO A 152 -33.53 -28.58 -11.26
N GLY A 153 -33.74 -29.11 -10.05
CA GLY A 153 -34.92 -29.92 -9.70
C GLY A 153 -34.68 -30.96 -8.60
N ALA A 154 -33.44 -31.37 -8.32
CA ALA A 154 -33.14 -32.33 -7.24
C ALA A 154 -32.77 -31.60 -5.94
N SER A 155 -33.76 -31.42 -5.07
CA SER A 155 -33.61 -30.84 -3.74
C SER A 155 -32.74 -31.72 -2.84
N SER A 156 -31.47 -31.33 -2.62
CA SER A 156 -30.76 -31.70 -1.39
C SER A 156 -30.16 -30.43 -0.77
N LYS A 157 -30.69 -30.08 0.41
CA LYS A 157 -30.19 -29.03 1.30
C LYS A 157 -28.72 -29.35 1.69
N PRO A 158 -27.85 -28.34 1.81
CA PRO A 158 -27.84 -27.57 3.05
C PRO A 158 -27.91 -26.05 2.86
N SER A 159 -28.41 -25.45 3.92
CA SER A 159 -28.69 -24.04 4.13
C SER A 159 -27.40 -23.20 4.18
N ALA A 160 -27.27 -22.21 3.29
CA ALA A 160 -26.68 -20.92 3.60
C ALA A 160 -27.27 -19.87 2.65
N LEU A 161 -27.86 -18.83 3.22
CA LEU A 161 -28.58 -17.76 2.54
C LEU A 161 -27.65 -16.93 1.64
N GLN A 162 -27.73 -17.15 0.32
CA GLN A 162 -27.43 -16.11 -0.67
C GLN A 162 -28.74 -15.74 -1.38
N PRO A 163 -29.10 -14.44 -1.46
CA PRO A 163 -30.24 -14.03 -2.26
C PRO A 163 -29.95 -14.32 -3.75
N PRO A 164 -30.83 -15.03 -4.46
CA PRO A 164 -30.63 -15.30 -5.88
C PRO A 164 -30.67 -13.99 -6.68
N GLN A 165 -29.61 -13.72 -7.43
CA GLN A 165 -29.59 -12.67 -8.46
C GLN A 165 -30.58 -13.08 -9.58
N VAL A 166 -31.82 -12.62 -9.46
CA VAL A 166 -32.89 -12.95 -10.41
C VAL A 166 -32.64 -12.21 -11.73
N GLN A 167 -31.96 -12.85 -12.67
CA GLN A 167 -31.85 -12.33 -14.03
C GLN A 167 -33.12 -12.68 -14.82
N HIS A 168 -34.04 -11.73 -14.93
CA HIS A 168 -35.25 -11.90 -15.72
C HIS A 168 -34.93 -11.86 -17.22
N LYS A 169 -35.10 -13.00 -17.91
CA LYS A 169 -35.02 -13.08 -19.37
C LYS A 169 -36.41 -12.83 -19.96
N VAL A 170 -36.58 -11.69 -20.62
CA VAL A 170 -37.84 -11.35 -21.28
C VAL A 170 -37.75 -11.79 -22.74
N ILE A 171 -38.59 -12.76 -23.11
CA ILE A 171 -38.75 -13.20 -24.49
C ILE A 171 -39.87 -12.35 -25.10
N SER A 172 -39.53 -11.51 -26.08
CA SER A 172 -40.52 -10.73 -26.83
C SER A 172 -40.69 -11.33 -28.21
N LEU A 173 -41.93 -11.64 -28.58
CA LEU A 173 -42.32 -12.12 -29.90
C LEU A 173 -42.94 -10.96 -30.68
N ASN A 174 -42.33 -10.62 -31.82
CA ASN A 174 -42.87 -9.57 -32.68
C ASN A 174 -43.94 -10.18 -33.60
N SER A 175 -45.22 -9.82 -33.38
CA SER A 175 -46.38 -10.41 -34.07
C SER A 175 -46.44 -10.13 -35.57
N LYS A 176 -45.70 -9.13 -36.08
CA LYS A 176 -45.63 -8.82 -37.52
C LYS A 176 -44.52 -9.56 -38.27
N THR A 177 -43.51 -10.06 -37.56
CA THR A 177 -42.33 -10.70 -38.20
C THR A 177 -42.05 -12.10 -37.69
N HIS A 178 -42.83 -12.60 -36.73
CA HIS A 178 -42.67 -13.89 -36.04
C HIS A 178 -41.24 -14.14 -35.49
N LYS A 179 -40.43 -13.09 -35.35
CA LYS A 179 -39.08 -13.19 -34.82
C LYS A 179 -39.13 -13.11 -33.29
N VAL A 180 -38.52 -14.10 -32.67
CA VAL A 180 -38.35 -14.20 -31.22
C VAL A 180 -37.07 -13.44 -30.84
N THR A 181 -37.20 -12.37 -30.06
CA THR A 181 -36.06 -11.62 -29.54
C THR A 181 -35.97 -11.82 -28.04
N ILE A 182 -34.88 -12.41 -27.59
CA ILE A 182 -34.60 -12.62 -26.16
C ILE A 182 -33.78 -11.44 -25.67
N LYS A 183 -34.34 -10.62 -24.78
CA LYS A 183 -33.62 -9.52 -24.13
C LYS A 183 -33.36 -9.88 -22.67
N THR A 184 -32.09 -10.06 -22.32
CA THR A 184 -31.66 -10.24 -20.93
C THR A 184 -31.54 -8.86 -20.28
N ARG A 185 -32.35 -8.56 -19.26
CA ARG A 185 -32.10 -7.37 -18.43
C ARG A 185 -31.30 -7.80 -17.21
N SER A 186 -30.03 -7.39 -17.17
CA SER A 186 -29.17 -7.49 -16.00
C SER A 186 -29.27 -6.17 -15.23
N ASN A 187 -29.78 -6.20 -14.00
CA ASN A 187 -29.59 -5.09 -13.05
C ASN A 187 -28.19 -5.23 -12.44
N ALA A 188 -27.17 -4.93 -13.23
CA ALA A 188 -25.83 -4.71 -12.72
C ALA A 188 -25.67 -3.22 -12.38
N PRO A 189 -25.07 -2.85 -11.24
CA PRO A 189 -24.62 -1.48 -11.04
C PRO A 189 -23.62 -1.13 -12.15
N THR A 190 -23.79 0.07 -12.70
CA THR A 190 -22.99 0.67 -13.76
C THR A 190 -21.49 0.42 -13.55
N PRO A 191 -20.78 -0.29 -14.45
CA PRO A 191 -19.34 -0.24 -14.46
C PRO A 191 -18.93 1.17 -14.90
N SER A 192 -18.15 1.84 -14.05
CA SER A 192 -17.46 3.09 -14.37
C SER A 192 -16.72 2.96 -15.70
N PRO A 193 -16.67 4.01 -16.53
CA PRO A 193 -15.98 3.97 -17.81
C PRO A 193 -14.51 3.60 -17.61
N ALA A 194 -14.05 2.66 -18.44
CA ALA A 194 -12.68 2.20 -18.53
C ALA A 194 -11.72 3.40 -18.58
N SER A 195 -10.92 3.54 -17.54
CA SER A 195 -9.71 4.34 -17.61
C SER A 195 -8.80 3.71 -18.66
N THR A 196 -8.33 4.57 -19.57
CA THR A 196 -7.18 4.37 -20.46
C THR A 196 -6.06 3.58 -19.80
N PRO A 197 -5.20 2.87 -20.56
CA PRO A 197 -3.98 2.27 -20.01
C PRO A 197 -3.11 3.40 -19.48
N ALA A 198 -3.23 3.66 -18.18
CA ALA A 198 -2.31 4.49 -17.45
C ALA A 198 -0.97 3.77 -17.53
N ALA A 199 0.03 4.52 -17.97
CA ALA A 199 1.43 4.18 -17.80
C ALA A 199 1.64 3.62 -16.38
N ASP A 200 2.58 2.68 -16.27
CA ASP A 200 3.02 2.09 -15.01
C ASP A 200 2.93 3.11 -13.88
N PRO A 201 2.28 2.78 -12.73
CA PRO A 201 2.38 3.63 -11.58
C PRO A 201 3.85 3.65 -11.19
N VAL A 202 4.54 4.74 -11.56
CA VAL A 202 5.80 5.12 -10.98
C VAL A 202 5.47 5.27 -9.50
N GLU A 203 5.81 4.26 -8.69
CA GLU A 203 5.79 4.40 -7.24
C GLU A 203 6.63 5.63 -6.92
N ASP A 204 5.97 6.72 -6.52
CA ASP A 204 6.63 7.92 -6.03
C ASP A 204 7.47 7.51 -4.83
N GLU A 205 8.78 7.33 -5.05
CA GLU A 205 9.70 6.97 -3.98
C GLU A 205 9.58 8.04 -2.88
N PRO A 206 9.29 7.64 -1.63
CA PRO A 206 8.99 8.59 -0.58
C PRO A 206 10.15 9.55 -0.36
N LEU A 207 9.87 10.85 -0.48
CA LEU A 207 10.87 11.91 -0.42
C LEU A 207 11.68 11.83 0.87
N ARG A 208 13.00 11.69 0.72
CA ARG A 208 13.96 11.68 1.84
C ARG A 208 14.37 13.11 2.16
N ILE A 209 14.21 13.51 3.43
CA ILE A 209 14.67 14.83 3.86
C ILE A 209 16.19 14.78 4.02
N PRO A 210 16.94 15.67 3.34
CA PRO A 210 18.39 15.73 3.47
C PRO A 210 18.80 16.07 4.92
N PRO A 211 20.05 15.77 5.31
CA PRO A 211 20.56 16.21 6.59
C PRO A 211 20.39 17.73 6.74
N PRO A 212 20.05 18.22 7.94
CA PRO A 212 19.99 19.65 8.18
C PRO A 212 21.35 20.26 7.81
N SER A 213 21.35 21.32 7.01
CA SER A 213 22.55 22.12 6.78
C SER A 213 23.03 22.59 8.15
N ASN A 214 24.20 22.10 8.59
CA ASN A 214 24.79 22.52 9.86
C ASN A 214 24.73 24.05 9.91
N PRO A 215 23.95 24.69 10.81
CA PRO A 215 24.36 25.99 11.25
C PRO A 215 25.64 25.68 12.01
N SER A 216 26.80 25.89 11.37
CA SER A 216 28.03 26.05 12.10
C SER A 216 27.76 27.16 13.09
N ALA A 217 27.28 26.80 14.29
CA ALA A 217 27.31 27.64 15.45
C ALA A 217 28.79 27.89 15.61
N ASN A 218 29.19 29.05 15.10
CA ASN A 218 30.51 29.63 15.24
C ASN A 218 31.01 29.25 16.63
N GLY A 219 32.21 28.68 16.71
CA GLY A 219 32.87 28.26 17.95
C GLY A 219 33.17 29.40 18.94
N ALA A 220 32.35 30.45 18.93
CA ALA A 220 32.31 31.49 19.92
C ALA A 220 31.82 30.85 21.24
N ARG A 221 32.78 30.68 22.14
CA ARG A 221 32.55 30.32 23.54
C ARG A 221 31.57 31.33 24.13
N VAL A 222 30.46 30.87 24.69
CA VAL A 222 29.52 31.74 25.43
C VAL A 222 30.32 32.42 26.55
N PRO A 223 30.39 33.76 26.59
CA PRO A 223 31.09 34.45 27.65
C PRO A 223 30.40 34.15 28.99
N PRO A 224 31.17 33.85 30.06
CA PRO A 224 30.59 33.52 31.38
C PRO A 224 29.76 34.67 31.98
N GLU A 225 30.01 35.90 31.53
CA GLU A 225 29.25 37.10 31.94
C GLU A 225 27.87 37.21 31.29
N ARG A 226 27.61 36.49 30.19
CA ARG A 226 26.34 36.53 29.46
C ARG A 226 25.94 35.13 29.01
N PRO A 227 25.39 34.29 29.92
CA PRO A 227 24.99 32.92 29.61
C PRO A 227 23.88 32.83 28.54
N PHE A 228 23.15 33.93 28.32
CA PHE A 228 22.10 34.04 27.29
C PHE A 228 22.55 34.79 26.03
N PHE A 229 23.85 34.85 25.77
CA PHE A 229 24.38 35.51 24.57
C PHE A 229 24.03 34.71 23.30
N ASN A 230 23.32 35.35 22.38
CA ASN A 230 22.93 34.73 21.11
C ASN A 230 24.13 34.65 20.16
N LEU A 231 24.67 33.45 19.95
CA LEU A 231 25.82 33.20 19.07
C LEU A 231 25.50 33.23 17.56
N LEU A 232 24.23 33.43 17.21
CA LEU A 232 23.72 33.36 15.83
C LEU A 232 23.78 34.72 15.08
N GLY A 233 24.43 35.73 15.66
CA GLY A 233 24.54 37.07 15.09
C GLY A 233 23.34 37.95 15.42
N ASP A 234 23.60 39.24 15.66
CA ASP A 234 22.67 40.25 16.18
C ASP A 234 21.48 40.62 15.27
N SER A 235 21.12 39.82 14.28
CA SER A 235 20.06 40.13 13.32
C SER A 235 18.75 39.38 13.58
N VAL A 236 18.30 39.31 14.83
CA VAL A 236 16.91 38.94 15.12
C VAL A 236 16.09 40.22 15.18
N THR A 237 15.55 40.63 14.03
CA THR A 237 14.58 41.72 13.97
C THR A 237 13.24 41.21 14.50
N TYR A 238 12.75 41.75 15.61
CA TYR A 238 11.40 41.45 16.09
C TYR A 238 10.39 41.83 15.01
N VAL A 239 9.69 40.83 14.47
CA VAL A 239 8.54 41.04 13.59
C VAL A 239 7.32 41.19 14.51
N PRO A 240 6.74 42.39 14.64
CA PRO A 240 5.59 42.59 15.51
C PRO A 240 4.40 41.74 15.03
N SER A 241 3.60 41.26 15.97
CA SER A 241 2.37 40.53 15.64
C SER A 241 1.42 41.44 14.85
N GLU A 242 0.54 40.86 14.04
CA GLU A 242 -0.45 41.65 13.28
C GLU A 242 -1.34 42.49 14.22
N GLU A 243 -1.56 42.01 15.44
CA GLU A 243 -2.29 42.71 16.48
C GLU A 243 -1.54 43.95 16.96
N ASP A 244 -0.22 43.85 17.18
CA ASP A 244 0.63 44.98 17.55
C ASP A 244 0.68 46.04 16.44
N ILE A 245 0.81 45.61 15.19
CA ILE A 245 0.81 46.49 14.01
C ILE A 245 -0.54 47.24 13.93
N ARG A 246 -1.64 46.54 14.20
CA ARG A 246 -2.99 47.13 14.19
C ARG A 246 -3.20 48.10 15.35
N ALA A 247 -2.69 47.79 16.54
CA ALA A 247 -2.73 48.67 17.70
C ALA A 247 -1.95 49.97 17.46
N GLN A 248 -0.73 49.86 16.91
CA GLN A 248 0.11 51.01 16.58
C GLN A 248 -0.54 51.93 15.52
N LYS A 249 -1.13 51.35 14.47
CA LYS A 249 -1.88 52.12 13.45
C LYS A 249 -3.09 52.85 14.05
N LYS A 250 -3.80 52.22 14.99
CA LYS A 250 -4.95 52.82 15.69
C LYS A 250 -4.51 53.98 16.60
N ALA A 251 -3.40 53.82 17.32
CA ALA A 251 -2.82 54.86 18.16
C ALA A 251 -2.36 56.06 17.32
N HIS A 252 -1.68 55.83 16.20
CA HIS A 252 -1.23 56.89 15.29
C HIS A 252 -2.41 57.69 14.70
N ARG A 253 -3.48 57.01 14.25
CA ARG A 253 -4.70 57.68 13.77
C ARG A 253 -5.39 58.51 14.86
N ALA A 254 -5.42 58.01 16.11
CA ALA A 254 -5.99 58.74 17.23
C ALA A 254 -5.19 60.01 17.58
N ALA A 255 -3.85 59.94 17.55
CA ALA A 255 -2.98 61.08 17.77
C ALA A 255 -3.15 62.15 16.68
N GLN A 256 -3.21 61.75 15.42
CA GLN A 256 -3.41 62.67 14.28
C GLN A 256 -4.76 63.40 14.36
N LYS A 257 -5.83 62.71 14.80
CA LYS A 257 -7.16 63.32 14.99
C LYS A 257 -7.18 64.34 16.14
N LYS A 258 -6.41 64.12 17.21
CA LYS A 258 -6.27 65.09 18.32
C LYS A 258 -5.56 66.37 17.85
N ASN A 259 -4.49 66.23 17.07
CA ASN A 259 -3.76 67.38 16.55
C ASN A 259 -4.60 68.19 15.54
N ALA A 260 -5.39 67.52 14.70
CA ALA A 260 -6.31 68.20 13.78
C ALA A 260 -7.42 69.00 14.51
N ARG A 261 -7.90 68.51 15.66
CA ARG A 261 -8.93 69.20 16.46
C ARG A 261 -8.37 70.36 17.28
N ALA A 262 -7.10 70.29 17.69
CA ALA A 262 -6.42 71.39 18.38
C ALA A 262 -6.03 72.53 17.43
N GLY A 263 -5.76 72.24 16.15
CA GLY A 263 -5.45 73.25 15.13
C GLY A 263 -6.66 74.00 14.57
N SER A 264 -7.89 73.52 14.78
CA SER A 264 -9.11 74.15 14.23
C SER A 264 -9.82 75.11 15.18
N SER A 265 -9.32 75.32 16.40
CA SER A 265 -9.95 76.20 17.41
C SER A 265 -9.27 77.58 17.56
N THR A 266 -8.33 77.93 16.68
CA THR A 266 -7.57 79.19 16.73
C THR A 266 -7.93 80.22 15.65
N GLN A 267 -8.99 80.00 14.86
CA GLN A 267 -9.53 80.97 13.89
C GLN A 267 -11.01 81.27 14.19
N ALA A 268 -11.28 81.93 15.31
CA ALA A 268 -12.57 82.58 15.58
C ALA A 268 -12.40 83.63 16.71
N ALA A 269 -11.49 84.57 16.50
CA ALA A 269 -11.39 85.80 17.30
C ALA A 269 -10.66 86.86 16.46
N GLY A 270 -11.43 87.50 15.59
CA GLY A 270 -11.03 88.63 14.75
C GLY A 270 -12.30 89.32 14.28
#